data_AF-A0A6V7IRU8-F1
#
_entry.id   AF-A0A6V7IRU8-F1
#
_cell.length_a   1.000
_cell.length_b   1.000
_cell.length_c   1.000
_cell.angle_alpha   90.00
_cell.angle_beta   90.00
_cell.angle_gamma   90.00
#
_symmetry.space_group_name_H-M   'P 1'
#
loop_
_entity.id
_entity.type
_entity.pdbx_description
1 polymer ?
#
loop_
_entity_poly.entity_id
_entity_poly.type
_entity_poly.pdbx_seq_one_letter_code
_entity_poly.pdbx_strand_id
1 'polypeptide(L)'
;MLRQTSSLLPLVSSAVQQQQQRGMATLKSISIRLKSVKNIQKITQSMKMVSAAKYNRAERDLRDARPLGEGTKQFYEQAEIQPPEGEPKQLVIAITSDRGLCGAVHTGVSRNIRDSLLADPKLRENTKIICVGEKSRAILSRLFANNILFVASEVGRKPPTFGDAVKVAAEIMNSG
;
A
#
# COMPACT_ATOMS: atom_id res chain seq x y z
N MET A 1 55.99 -47.71 53.58
CA MET A 1 55.29 -49.01 53.49
C MET A 1 53.88 -48.83 54.04
N LEU A 2 52.88 -49.40 53.35
CA LEU A 2 51.44 -49.45 53.68
C LEU A 2 50.69 -48.11 53.48
N ARG A 3 49.55 -48.02 52.80
CA ARG A 3 48.66 -49.01 52.17
C ARG A 3 47.73 -48.24 51.22
N GLN A 4 47.53 -48.77 50.01
CA GLN A 4 46.55 -48.27 49.05
C GLN A 4 45.13 -48.34 49.63
N THR A 5 44.38 -47.22 49.55
CA THR A 5 42.92 -47.23 49.65
C THR A 5 42.35 -46.62 48.37
N SER A 6 41.83 -47.52 47.53
CA SER A 6 41.00 -47.20 46.37
C SER A 6 39.75 -46.45 46.82
N SER A 7 39.66 -45.16 46.49
CA SER A 7 38.45 -44.36 46.67
C SER A 7 37.50 -44.62 45.50
N LEU A 8 36.48 -45.43 45.73
CA LEU A 8 35.35 -45.60 44.82
C LEU A 8 34.55 -44.29 44.78
N LEU A 9 34.70 -43.53 43.70
CA LEU A 9 33.84 -42.39 43.39
C LEU A 9 32.45 -42.90 42.99
N PRO A 10 31.35 -42.38 43.57
CA PRO A 10 30.02 -42.71 43.08
C PRO A 10 29.83 -42.09 41.69
N LEU A 11 29.58 -42.92 40.68
CA LEU A 11 29.08 -42.52 39.37
C LEU A 11 27.70 -41.87 39.58
N VAL A 12 27.67 -40.56 39.76
CA VAL A 12 26.45 -39.76 39.66
C VAL A 12 26.04 -39.83 38.19
N SER A 13 25.19 -40.81 37.87
CA SER A 13 24.44 -40.83 36.62
C SER A 13 23.55 -39.59 36.66
N SER A 14 24.06 -38.49 36.11
CA SER A 14 23.26 -37.33 35.76
C SER A 14 22.28 -37.80 34.70
N ALA A 15 21.13 -38.30 35.17
CA ALA A 15 19.95 -38.48 34.36
C ALA A 15 19.57 -37.09 33.86
N VAL A 16 20.13 -36.72 32.70
CA VAL A 16 19.63 -35.64 31.88
C VAL A 16 18.20 -36.07 31.57
N GLN A 17 17.24 -35.56 32.36
CA GLN A 17 15.85 -35.53 31.96
C GLN A 17 15.81 -34.68 30.70
N GLN A 18 16.03 -35.33 29.55
CA GLN A 18 15.63 -34.80 28.26
C GLN A 18 14.12 -34.63 28.36
N GLN A 19 13.73 -33.43 28.78
CA GLN A 19 12.36 -32.97 28.69
C GLN A 19 12.07 -32.98 27.20
N GLN A 20 11.41 -34.04 26.76
CA GLN A 20 11.03 -34.24 25.37
C GLN A 20 10.07 -33.11 25.03
N GLN A 21 10.61 -31.99 24.54
CA GLN A 21 9.83 -30.94 23.89
C GLN A 21 9.31 -31.58 22.60
N ARG A 22 8.20 -32.31 22.72
CA ARG A 22 7.43 -32.72 21.56
C ARG A 22 6.95 -31.44 20.92
N GLY A 23 7.61 -31.04 19.84
CA GLY A 23 7.18 -29.99 18.90
C GLY A 23 5.91 -30.38 18.16
N MET A 24 4.88 -30.82 18.90
CA MET A 24 3.59 -31.17 18.36
C MET A 24 2.67 -29.96 18.51
N ALA A 25 1.95 -29.63 17.43
CA ALA A 25 0.82 -28.72 17.51
C ALA A 25 -0.17 -29.25 18.56
N THR A 26 -0.14 -28.67 19.76
CA THR A 26 -1.05 -29.07 20.83
C THR A 26 -2.49 -28.82 20.39
N LEU A 27 -3.43 -29.67 20.81
CA LEU A 27 -4.86 -29.47 20.53
C LEU A 27 -5.32 -28.04 20.92
N LYS A 28 -4.69 -27.47 21.94
CA LYS A 28 -4.85 -26.07 22.35
C LYS A 28 -4.42 -25.07 21.27
N SER A 29 -3.25 -25.23 20.65
CA SER A 29 -2.77 -24.31 19.61
C SER A 29 -3.63 -24.36 18.34
N ILE A 30 -4.08 -25.56 17.96
CA ILE A 30 -5.00 -25.76 16.83
C ILE A 30 -6.36 -25.09 17.12
N SER A 31 -6.90 -25.28 18.33
CA SER A 31 -8.15 -24.65 18.77
C SER A 31 -8.07 -23.12 18.74
N ILE A 32 -6.96 -22.54 19.22
CA ILE A 32 -6.72 -21.08 19.18
C ILE A 32 -6.67 -20.57 17.74
N ARG A 33 -5.95 -21.26 16.85
CA ARG A 33 -5.87 -20.87 15.43
C ARG A 33 -7.24 -20.93 14.75
N LEU A 34 -8.02 -21.98 15.03
CA LEU A 34 -9.37 -22.16 14.48
C LEU A 34 -10.31 -21.04 14.94
N LYS A 35 -10.24 -20.64 16.21
CA LYS A 35 -10.99 -19.48 16.74
C LYS A 35 -10.58 -18.18 16.04
N SER A 36 -9.29 -17.95 15.84
CA SER A 36 -8.77 -16.76 15.14
C SER A 36 -9.25 -16.70 13.69
N VAL A 37 -9.13 -17.79 12.93
CA VAL A 37 -9.58 -17.86 11.53
C VAL A 37 -11.08 -17.63 11.42
N LYS A 38 -11.90 -18.23 12.32
CA LYS A 38 -13.35 -17.97 12.35
C LYS A 38 -13.68 -16.50 12.64
N ASN A 39 -12.92 -15.84 13.51
CA ASN A 39 -13.11 -14.42 13.78
C ASN A 39 -12.74 -13.55 12.56
N ILE A 40 -11.60 -13.83 11.93
CA ILE A 40 -11.18 -13.16 10.69
C ILE A 40 -12.24 -13.35 9.60
N GLN A 41 -12.79 -14.56 9.44
CA GLN A 41 -13.86 -14.85 8.47
C GLN A 41 -15.12 -14.00 8.71
N LYS A 42 -15.55 -13.82 9.96
CA LYS A 42 -16.71 -12.97 10.29
C LYS A 42 -16.44 -11.49 9.99
N ILE A 43 -15.23 -11.02 10.31
CA ILE A 43 -14.82 -9.63 10.04
C ILE A 43 -14.78 -9.39 8.52
N THR A 44 -14.17 -10.29 7.74
CA THR A 44 -14.09 -10.13 6.28
C THR A 44 -15.45 -10.25 5.60
N GLN A 45 -16.34 -11.13 6.08
CA GLN A 45 -17.72 -11.21 5.59
C GLN A 45 -18.48 -9.90 5.83
N SER A 46 -18.35 -9.33 7.02
CA SER A 46 -18.96 -8.03 7.35
C SER A 46 -18.36 -6.92 6.49
N MET A 47 -17.03 -6.88 6.36
CA MET A 47 -16.33 -5.92 5.50
C MET A 47 -16.74 -6.05 4.04
N LYS A 48 -16.99 -7.26 3.52
CA LYS A 48 -17.48 -7.47 2.15
C LYS A 48 -18.79 -6.72 1.92
N MET A 49 -19.75 -6.83 2.85
CA MET A 49 -21.04 -6.14 2.75
C MET A 49 -20.88 -4.62 2.86
N VAL A 50 -20.04 -4.13 3.79
CA VAL A 50 -19.75 -2.69 3.94
C VAL A 50 -19.08 -2.12 2.69
N SER A 51 -18.11 -2.84 2.11
CA SER A 51 -17.42 -2.44 0.89
C SER A 51 -18.33 -2.47 -0.33
N ALA A 52 -19.23 -3.45 -0.44
CA ALA A 52 -20.23 -3.48 -1.51
C ALA A 52 -21.18 -2.27 -1.45
N ALA A 53 -21.66 -1.92 -0.25
CA ALA A 53 -22.50 -0.73 -0.06
C ALA A 53 -21.76 0.57 -0.41
N LYS A 54 -20.48 0.68 -0.03
CA LYS A 54 -19.63 1.83 -0.38
C LYS A 54 -19.36 1.92 -1.88
N TYR A 55 -19.12 0.79 -2.55
CA TYR A 55 -18.92 0.73 -4.00
C TYR A 55 -20.18 1.21 -4.73
N ASN A 56 -21.36 0.69 -4.37
CA ASN A 56 -22.62 1.11 -4.99
C ASN A 56 -22.94 2.59 -4.76
N ARG A 57 -22.47 3.18 -3.66
CA ARG A 57 -22.55 4.63 -3.44
C ARG A 57 -21.59 5.38 -4.37
N ALA A 58 -20.32 5.00 -4.39
CA ALA A 58 -19.32 5.62 -5.25
C ALA A 58 -19.66 5.51 -6.74
N GLU A 59 -20.26 4.40 -7.18
CA GLU A 59 -20.70 4.22 -8.56
C GLU A 59 -21.83 5.20 -8.93
N ARG A 60 -22.77 5.47 -8.01
CA ARG A 60 -23.81 6.48 -8.22
C ARG A 60 -23.22 7.88 -8.32
N ASP A 61 -22.38 8.25 -7.35
CA ASP A 61 -21.70 9.56 -7.35
C ASP A 61 -20.84 9.76 -8.63
N LEU A 62 -20.23 8.68 -9.14
CA LEU A 62 -19.45 8.71 -10.38
C LEU A 62 -20.32 8.91 -11.62
N ARG A 63 -21.53 8.35 -11.68
CA ARG A 63 -22.44 8.52 -12.82
C ARG A 63 -22.81 10.00 -13.00
N ASP A 64 -23.03 10.71 -11.91
CA ASP A 64 -23.35 12.14 -11.93
C ASP A 64 -22.13 12.99 -12.32
N ALA A 65 -20.92 12.54 -11.96
CA ALA A 65 -19.67 13.25 -12.28
C ALA A 65 -19.12 12.97 -13.70
N ARG A 66 -19.52 11.87 -14.35
CA ARG A 66 -19.02 11.48 -15.69
C ARG A 66 -19.21 12.54 -16.77
N PRO A 67 -20.39 13.18 -16.92
CA PRO A 67 -20.61 14.17 -17.97
C PRO A 67 -19.64 15.36 -17.89
N LEU A 68 -19.23 15.76 -16.68
CA LEU A 68 -18.27 16.85 -16.48
C LEU A 68 -16.90 16.49 -17.08
N GLY A 69 -16.43 15.26 -16.85
CA GLY A 69 -15.15 14.79 -17.39
C GLY A 69 -15.19 14.58 -18.91
N GLU A 70 -16.28 13.99 -19.42
CA GLU A 70 -16.44 13.73 -20.85
C GLU A 70 -16.58 15.03 -21.66
N GLY A 71 -17.38 15.99 -21.18
CA GLY A 71 -17.52 17.30 -21.83
C GLY A 71 -16.23 18.09 -21.85
N THR A 72 -15.47 18.06 -20.76
CA THR A 72 -14.15 18.71 -20.69
C THR A 72 -13.18 18.08 -21.70
N LYS A 73 -13.14 16.74 -21.77
CA LYS A 73 -12.28 16.02 -22.72
C LYS A 73 -12.61 16.35 -24.17
N GLN A 74 -13.90 16.36 -24.54
CA GLN A 74 -14.35 16.71 -25.88
C GLN A 74 -13.99 18.14 -26.26
N PHE A 75 -14.13 19.08 -25.32
CA PHE A 75 -13.72 20.47 -25.54
C PHE A 75 -12.22 20.57 -25.88
N TYR A 76 -11.36 19.93 -25.10
CA TYR A 76 -9.91 19.95 -25.34
C TYR A 76 -9.51 19.22 -26.63
N GLU A 77 -10.22 18.15 -27.01
CA GLU A 77 -10.01 17.45 -28.28
C GLU A 77 -10.34 18.34 -29.49
N GLN A 78 -11.43 19.12 -29.42
CA GLN A 78 -11.81 20.06 -30.48
C GLN A 78 -10.96 21.34 -30.52
N ALA A 79 -10.41 21.75 -29.37
CA ALA A 79 -9.60 22.95 -29.27
C ALA A 79 -8.15 22.77 -29.81
N GLU A 80 -7.76 21.55 -30.21
CA GLU A 80 -6.44 21.20 -30.76
C GLU A 80 -5.26 21.86 -30.01
N ILE A 81 -5.33 21.90 -28.67
CA ILE A 81 -4.29 22.54 -27.87
C ILE A 81 -2.99 21.76 -28.03
N GLN A 82 -2.04 22.35 -28.76
CA GLN A 82 -0.73 21.77 -28.94
C GLN A 82 0.05 21.81 -27.61
N PRO A 83 0.80 20.76 -27.28
CA PRO A 83 1.71 20.82 -26.15
C PRO A 83 2.73 21.96 -26.39
N PRO A 84 3.07 22.75 -25.36
CA PRO A 84 4.00 23.87 -25.51
C PRO A 84 5.34 23.39 -26.07
N GLU A 85 5.89 24.13 -27.04
CA GLU A 85 7.18 23.82 -27.65
C GLU A 85 8.33 23.97 -26.64
N GLY A 86 9.03 22.86 -26.33
CA GLY A 86 10.17 22.78 -25.42
C GLY A 86 10.33 21.38 -24.80
N GLU A 87 11.43 21.08 -24.09
CA GLU A 87 11.50 19.87 -23.23
C GLU A 87 10.57 20.10 -22.02
N PRO A 88 9.34 19.54 -22.00
CA PRO A 88 8.40 19.89 -20.97
C PRO A 88 8.81 19.17 -19.68
N LYS A 89 8.94 19.93 -18.59
CA LYS A 89 9.03 19.34 -17.24
C LYS A 89 7.81 18.45 -17.04
N GLN A 90 8.02 17.16 -16.82
CA GLN A 90 6.93 16.21 -16.71
C GLN A 90 6.44 16.13 -15.26
N LEU A 91 5.13 16.16 -15.07
CA LEU A 91 4.51 15.96 -13.77
C LEU A 91 3.64 14.71 -13.80
N VAL A 92 3.92 13.78 -12.90
CA VAL A 92 3.13 12.55 -12.74
C VAL A 92 2.31 12.65 -11.46
N ILE A 93 0.99 12.56 -11.59
CA ILE A 93 0.07 12.54 -10.44
C ILE A 93 -0.35 11.09 -10.18
N ALA A 94 0.14 10.51 -9.09
CA ALA A 94 -0.19 9.16 -8.67
C ALA A 94 -1.42 9.18 -7.76
N ILE A 95 -2.58 8.78 -8.29
CA ILE A 95 -3.83 8.72 -7.51
C ILE A 95 -4.00 7.33 -6.89
N THR A 96 -3.98 7.28 -5.56
CA THR A 96 -4.18 6.07 -4.75
C THR A 96 -5.06 6.36 -3.53
N SER A 97 -5.24 5.40 -2.64
CA SER A 97 -5.93 5.59 -1.36
C SER A 97 -5.00 5.39 -0.17
N ASP A 98 -5.40 5.88 1.00
CA ASP A 98 -4.64 5.65 2.24
C ASP A 98 -4.87 4.25 2.81
N ARG A 99 -6.00 3.62 2.46
CA ARG A 99 -6.39 2.30 2.98
C ARG A 99 -5.76 1.17 2.17
N GLY A 100 -5.40 0.10 2.89
CA GLY A 100 -4.93 -1.16 2.31
C GLY A 100 -6.06 -2.14 1.98
N LEU A 101 -5.72 -3.41 1.82
CA LEU A 101 -6.64 -4.53 1.55
C LEU A 101 -7.43 -4.40 0.23
N CYS A 102 -6.86 -3.70 -0.76
CA CYS A 102 -7.46 -3.48 -2.08
C CYS A 102 -6.84 -4.36 -3.20
N GLY A 103 -6.12 -5.43 -2.84
CA GLY A 103 -5.42 -6.28 -3.80
C GLY A 103 -4.31 -5.52 -4.54
N ALA A 104 -4.31 -5.65 -5.88
CA ALA A 104 -3.22 -5.17 -6.73
C ALA A 104 -3.37 -3.72 -7.23
N VAL A 105 -4.41 -2.98 -6.83
CA VAL A 105 -4.71 -1.64 -7.37
C VAL A 105 -3.53 -0.66 -7.18
N HIS A 106 -3.06 -0.49 -5.94
CA HIS A 106 -1.97 0.45 -5.63
C HIS A 106 -0.64 0.04 -6.28
N THR A 107 -0.37 -1.26 -6.31
CA THR A 107 0.83 -1.82 -6.93
C THR A 107 0.80 -1.65 -8.44
N GLY A 108 -0.37 -1.79 -9.10
CA GLY A 108 -0.53 -1.60 -10.53
C GLY A 108 -0.22 -0.16 -10.95
N VAL A 109 -0.81 0.83 -10.26
CA VAL A 109 -0.54 2.26 -10.51
C VAL A 109 0.94 2.57 -10.32
N SER A 110 1.52 2.16 -9.20
CA SER A 110 2.92 2.44 -8.88
C SER A 110 3.90 1.71 -9.80
N ARG A 111 3.54 0.50 -10.27
CA ARG A 111 4.33 -0.28 -11.23
C ARG A 111 4.39 0.42 -12.57
N ASN A 112 3.25 0.88 -13.10
CA ASN A 112 3.21 1.60 -14.38
C ASN A 112 4.08 2.87 -14.32
N ILE A 113 3.95 3.67 -13.26
CA ILE A 113 4.77 4.87 -13.05
C ILE A 113 6.26 4.51 -12.98
N ARG A 114 6.62 3.48 -12.19
CA ARG A 114 8.00 3.04 -12.06
C ARG A 114 8.57 2.55 -13.41
N ASP A 115 7.83 1.75 -14.14
CA ASP A 115 8.28 1.16 -15.39
C ASP A 115 8.48 2.27 -16.46
N SER A 116 7.61 3.29 -16.50
CA SER A 116 7.80 4.49 -17.33
C SER A 116 9.04 5.31 -16.93
N LEU A 117 9.30 5.49 -15.64
CA LEU A 117 10.47 6.24 -15.16
C LEU A 117 11.79 5.46 -15.28
N LEU A 118 11.74 4.14 -15.33
CA LEU A 118 12.93 3.29 -15.52
C LEU A 118 13.31 3.15 -16.99
N ALA A 119 12.34 3.26 -17.91
CA ALA A 119 12.59 3.17 -19.34
C ALA A 119 13.52 4.29 -19.83
N ASP A 120 13.32 5.52 -19.34
CA ASP A 120 14.05 6.70 -19.79
C ASP A 120 14.74 7.45 -18.63
N PRO A 121 16.07 7.32 -18.47
CA PRO A 121 16.83 8.01 -17.41
C PRO A 121 16.74 9.54 -17.49
N LYS A 122 16.68 10.11 -18.70
CA LYS A 122 16.49 11.55 -18.90
C LYS A 122 15.11 12.02 -18.40
N LEU A 123 14.08 11.20 -18.65
CA LEU A 123 12.73 11.45 -18.20
C LEU A 123 12.66 11.39 -16.66
N ARG A 124 13.41 10.46 -16.05
CA ARG A 124 13.50 10.34 -14.60
C ARG A 124 13.99 11.61 -13.91
N GLU A 125 15.02 12.27 -14.45
CA GLU A 125 15.57 13.48 -13.82
C GLU A 125 14.63 14.68 -13.97
N ASN A 126 13.92 14.77 -15.11
CA ASN A 126 13.00 15.86 -15.40
C ASN A 126 11.58 15.64 -14.86
N THR A 127 11.24 14.43 -14.39
CA THR A 127 9.89 14.12 -13.89
C THR A 127 9.76 14.38 -12.39
N LYS A 128 8.75 15.16 -12.03
CA LYS A 128 8.28 15.31 -10.65
C LYS A 128 7.03 14.46 -10.41
N ILE A 129 6.88 13.98 -9.19
CA ILE A 129 5.79 13.09 -8.79
C ILE A 129 4.98 13.76 -7.68
N ILE A 130 3.66 13.75 -7.82
CA ILE A 130 2.73 14.13 -6.77
C ILE A 130 1.94 12.90 -6.37
N CYS A 131 1.95 12.61 -5.08
CA CYS A 131 1.31 11.43 -4.53
C CYS A 131 -0.01 11.83 -3.88
N VAL A 132 -1.13 11.38 -4.44
CA VAL A 132 -2.44 11.47 -3.80
C VAL A 132 -2.71 10.14 -3.10
N GLY A 133 -2.78 10.19 -1.77
CA GLY A 133 -2.88 9.04 -0.89
C GLY A 133 -1.52 8.46 -0.45
N GLU A 134 -1.46 7.96 0.78
CA GLU A 134 -0.23 7.51 1.44
C GLU A 134 0.39 6.26 0.78
N LYS A 135 -0.39 5.45 0.08
CA LYS A 135 0.10 4.19 -0.51
C LYS A 135 1.02 4.41 -1.72
N SER A 136 0.75 5.41 -2.55
CA SER A 136 1.66 5.79 -3.64
C SER A 136 3.02 6.25 -3.10
N ARG A 137 3.02 7.12 -2.08
CA ARG A 137 4.24 7.55 -1.37
C ARG A 137 5.05 6.37 -0.88
N ALA A 138 4.43 5.44 -0.15
CA ALA A 138 5.13 4.30 0.46
C ALA A 138 5.82 3.37 -0.55
N ILE A 139 5.27 3.24 -1.77
CA ILE A 139 5.84 2.41 -2.83
C ILE A 139 6.91 3.17 -3.61
N LEU A 140 6.62 4.40 -4.02
CA LEU A 140 7.49 5.19 -4.90
C LEU A 140 8.68 5.82 -4.16
N SER A 141 8.54 6.13 -2.86
CA SER A 141 9.62 6.74 -2.07
C SER A 141 10.88 5.88 -1.99
N ARG A 142 10.77 4.57 -2.18
CA ARG A 142 11.92 3.65 -2.14
C ARG A 142 12.92 3.90 -3.27
N LEU A 143 12.45 4.36 -4.43
CA LEU A 143 13.26 4.53 -5.64
C LEU A 143 13.32 5.98 -6.13
N PHE A 144 12.30 6.78 -5.82
CA PHE A 144 12.10 8.12 -6.40
C PHE A 144 11.81 9.18 -5.32
N ALA A 145 12.34 9.03 -4.10
CA ALA A 145 12.12 9.99 -3.01
C ALA A 145 12.39 11.44 -3.42
N ASN A 146 13.47 11.68 -4.16
CA ASN A 146 13.90 13.02 -4.58
C ASN A 146 13.00 13.65 -5.65
N ASN A 147 12.16 12.85 -6.30
CA ASN A 147 11.24 13.29 -7.35
C ASN A 147 9.87 13.66 -6.79
N ILE A 148 9.56 13.28 -5.54
CA ILE A 148 8.25 13.56 -4.92
C ILE A 148 8.21 15.01 -4.44
N LEU A 149 7.26 15.80 -4.95
CA LEU A 149 7.06 17.20 -4.52
C LEU A 149 6.30 17.26 -3.19
N PHE A 150 5.10 16.71 -3.16
CA PHE A 150 4.28 16.64 -1.96
C PHE A 150 3.34 15.43 -1.99
N VAL A 151 2.71 15.19 -0.85
CA VAL A 151 1.78 14.08 -0.65
C VAL A 151 0.48 14.60 -0.07
N ALA A 152 -0.61 14.43 -0.80
CA ALA A 152 -1.96 14.73 -0.34
C ALA A 152 -2.53 13.51 0.39
N SER A 153 -2.47 13.52 1.72
CA SER A 153 -2.99 12.43 2.58
C SER A 153 -4.46 12.65 2.96
N GLU A 154 -5.13 11.60 3.45
CA GLU A 154 -6.55 11.59 3.87
C GLU A 154 -7.57 11.76 2.72
N VAL A 155 -7.11 11.68 1.47
CA VAL A 155 -7.95 11.72 0.28
C VAL A 155 -8.61 10.36 0.08
N GLY A 156 -9.90 10.25 0.40
CA GLY A 156 -10.70 9.02 0.24
C GLY A 156 -11.13 8.33 1.54
N ARG A 157 -10.87 8.94 2.70
CA ARG A 157 -11.47 8.46 3.98
C ARG A 157 -12.97 8.76 4.05
N LYS A 158 -13.35 9.96 3.61
CA LYS A 158 -14.72 10.39 3.29
C LYS A 158 -14.91 10.36 1.77
N PRO A 159 -16.16 10.35 1.26
CA PRO A 159 -16.40 10.53 -0.17
C PRO A 159 -15.68 11.79 -0.68
N PRO A 160 -14.87 11.69 -1.74
CA PRO A 160 -14.13 12.84 -2.27
C PRO A 160 -15.09 13.87 -2.82
N THR A 161 -14.82 15.14 -2.56
CA THR A 161 -15.61 16.27 -3.04
C THR A 161 -14.82 17.12 -4.01
N PHE A 162 -15.52 17.96 -4.78
CA PHE A 162 -14.86 18.95 -5.65
C PHE A 162 -13.91 19.87 -4.87
N GLY A 163 -14.27 20.23 -3.63
CA GLY A 163 -13.41 21.03 -2.77
C GLY A 163 -12.07 20.36 -2.43
N ASP A 164 -12.02 19.04 -2.35
CA ASP A 164 -10.77 18.30 -2.15
C ASP A 164 -9.90 18.35 -3.41
N ALA A 165 -10.50 18.24 -4.59
CA ALA A 165 -9.81 18.39 -5.87
C ALA A 165 -9.23 19.80 -6.05
N VAL A 166 -9.99 20.85 -5.68
CA VAL A 166 -9.52 22.25 -5.75
C VAL A 166 -8.30 22.48 -4.86
N LYS A 167 -8.28 21.92 -3.64
CA LYS A 167 -7.12 22.04 -2.74
C LYS A 167 -5.87 21.42 -3.36
N VAL A 168 -5.99 20.20 -3.88
CA VAL A 168 -4.87 19.51 -4.54
C VAL A 168 -4.43 20.28 -5.78
N ALA A 169 -5.36 20.78 -6.60
CA ALA A 169 -5.03 21.60 -7.76
C ALA A 169 -4.33 22.91 -7.40
N ALA A 170 -4.76 23.59 -6.34
CA ALA A 170 -4.12 24.79 -5.84
C ALA A 170 -2.69 24.52 -5.34
N GLU A 171 -2.49 23.42 -4.61
CA GLU A 171 -1.15 22.99 -4.18
C GLU A 171 -0.25 22.63 -5.37
N ILE A 172 -0.80 21.99 -6.41
CA ILE A 172 -0.07 21.71 -7.66
C ILE A 172 0.38 23.02 -8.31
N MET A 173 -0.51 24.00 -8.44
CA MET A 173 -0.18 25.30 -9.05
C MET A 173 0.85 26.09 -8.24
N ASN A 174 0.80 26.02 -6.91
CA ASN A 174 1.75 26.69 -6.02
C ASN A 174 3.13 26.00 -5.96
N SER A 175 3.21 24.73 -6.35
CA SER A 175 4.45 23.95 -6.37
C SER A 175 5.26 24.13 -7.66
N GLY A 176 4.75 24.94 -8.61
CA GLY A 176 5.33 25.24 -9.92
C GLY A 176 6.10 26.55 -9.94
#